data_AF-A0A5K0XT06-F1
#
_entry.id   AF-A0A5K0XT06-F1
#
_cell.length_a   1.000
_cell.length_b   1.000
_cell.length_c   1.000
_cell.angle_alpha   90.00
_cell.angle_beta   90.00
_cell.angle_gamma   90.00
#
_symmetry.space_group_name_H-M   'P 1'
#
loop_
_entity.id
_entity.type
_entity.pdbx_description
1 polymer ?
#
loop_
_entity_poly.entity_id
_entity_poly.type
_entity_poly.pdbx_seq_one_letter_code
_entity_poly.pdbx_strand_id
1 'polypeptide(L)'
;VCSLSKRSAIGYPLLLGHIHACKADVGIKIFGDEDDEFFYDMVFSLSFLRRLATQMDELQFFALEGQRSHVQKIDNDWVVVHPLQPNSYILRSSIYSCLRLCPPDKVCMLHIEG
;
A
#
# COMPACT_ATOMS: atom_id res chain seq x y z
N VAL A 1 3.38 14.60 -2.58
CA VAL A 1 4.30 13.71 -1.84
C VAL A 1 3.73 13.55 -0.45
N CYS A 2 3.19 12.39 -0.10
CA CYS A 2 2.66 12.13 1.24
C CYS A 2 3.53 11.03 1.86
N SER A 3 4.34 11.39 2.87
CA SER A 3 5.14 10.45 3.67
C SER A 3 4.75 10.62 5.13
N LEU A 4 4.59 9.49 5.83
CA LEU A 4 4.27 9.41 7.26
C LEU A 4 5.53 9.28 8.14
N SER A 5 6.75 9.37 7.60
CA SER A 5 7.98 9.19 8.38
C SER A 5 8.77 10.49 8.55
N LYS A 6 9.05 10.85 9.82
CA LYS A 6 9.88 12.01 10.21
C LYS A 6 11.39 11.81 9.94
N ARG A 7 11.81 10.68 9.37
CA ARG A 7 13.23 10.30 9.15
C ARG A 7 13.79 10.71 7.77
N SER A 8 13.16 11.67 7.09
CA SER A 8 13.14 11.76 5.62
C SER A 8 13.91 12.90 4.94
N ALA A 9 14.67 13.74 5.65
CA ALA A 9 15.17 14.97 5.03
C ALA A 9 16.20 14.79 3.88
N ILE A 10 17.06 13.77 3.92
CA ILE A 10 18.18 13.63 2.96
C ILE A 10 17.92 12.57 1.88
N GLY A 11 17.30 11.45 2.23
CA GLY A 11 17.22 10.32 1.30
C GLY A 11 16.03 10.35 0.33
N TYR A 12 15.09 11.28 0.47
CA TYR A 12 13.97 11.44 -0.47
C TYR A 12 14.38 12.14 -1.77
N PRO A 13 15.16 13.25 -1.75
CA PRO A 13 15.72 13.83 -2.97
C PRO A 13 16.56 12.82 -3.78
N LEU A 14 17.39 12.02 -3.12
CA LEU A 14 18.21 10.98 -3.76
C LEU A 14 17.34 9.89 -4.43
N LEU A 15 16.33 9.40 -3.71
CA LEU A 15 15.38 8.43 -4.25
C LEU A 15 14.63 8.99 -5.47
N LEU A 16 14.14 10.23 -5.39
CA LEU A 16 13.43 10.86 -6.50
C LEU A 16 14.33 11.08 -7.72
N GLY A 17 15.57 11.53 -7.52
CA GLY A 17 16.56 11.67 -8.58
C GLY A 17 16.89 10.33 -9.25
N HIS A 18 17.04 9.27 -8.45
CA HIS A 18 17.27 7.92 -8.96
C HIS A 18 16.09 7.39 -9.76
N ILE A 19 14.86 7.51 -9.24
CA ILE A 19 13.61 7.13 -9.96
C ILE A 19 13.53 7.86 -11.31
N HIS A 20 13.83 9.17 -11.32
CA HIS A 20 13.82 9.97 -12.53
C HIS A 20 14.87 9.48 -13.54
N ALA A 21 16.10 9.22 -13.11
CA ALA A 21 17.17 8.70 -13.95
C ALA A 21 16.83 7.32 -14.55
N CYS A 22 16.23 6.45 -13.75
CA CYS A 22 15.77 5.12 -14.18
C CYS A 22 14.51 5.17 -15.04
N LYS A 23 13.83 6.32 -15.15
CA LYS A 23 12.50 6.45 -15.78
C LYS A 23 11.51 5.42 -15.22
N ALA A 24 11.59 5.18 -13.92
CA ALA A 24 10.84 4.18 -13.20
C ALA A 24 9.43 4.69 -12.82
N ASP A 25 8.48 3.77 -12.80
CA ASP A 25 7.12 4.00 -12.31
C ASP A 25 7.00 3.76 -10.81
N VAL A 26 7.84 2.88 -10.25
CA VAL A 26 7.89 2.58 -8.82
C VAL A 26 9.33 2.63 -8.34
N GLY A 27 9.58 3.42 -7.31
CA GLY A 27 10.84 3.44 -6.58
C GLY A 27 10.68 2.84 -5.20
N ILE A 28 11.60 1.97 -4.81
CA ILE A 28 11.62 1.33 -3.50
C ILE A 28 12.93 1.72 -2.83
N LYS A 29 12.81 2.26 -1.63
CA LYS A 29 13.97 2.55 -0.80
C LYS A 29 13.97 1.60 0.36
N ILE A 30 15.06 0.88 0.53
CA ILE A 30 15.25 -0.09 1.60
C ILE A 30 16.24 0.52 2.59
N PHE A 31 15.87 0.48 3.87
CA PHE A 31 16.73 0.86 4.97
C PHE A 31 16.85 -0.35 5.90
N GLY A 32 18.07 -0.72 6.29
CA GLY A 32 18.30 -1.75 7.30
C GLY A 32 19.78 -1.85 7.67
N ASP A 33 20.02 -2.06 8.96
CA ASP A 33 21.15 -2.85 9.43
C ASP A 33 20.66 -4.29 9.63
N GLU A 34 21.58 -5.26 9.64
CA GLU A 34 21.35 -6.72 9.48
C GLU A 34 20.31 -7.36 10.44
N ASP A 35 19.83 -6.65 11.48
CA ASP A 35 19.02 -7.20 12.58
C ASP A 35 17.58 -6.64 12.71
N ASP A 36 17.15 -5.61 11.98
CA ASP A 36 15.82 -4.99 12.14
C ASP A 36 14.86 -5.24 10.95
N GLU A 37 13.55 -5.31 11.23
CA GLU A 37 12.47 -5.37 10.22
C GLU A 37 12.71 -4.26 9.17
N PHE A 38 13.04 -4.66 7.94
CA PHE A 38 13.34 -3.73 6.83
C PHE A 38 12.26 -2.64 6.75
N PHE A 39 12.61 -1.42 7.11
CA PHE A 39 11.77 -0.27 6.84
C PHE A 39 11.96 0.09 5.37
N TYR A 40 10.86 0.21 4.63
CA TYR A 40 10.90 0.58 3.22
C TYR A 40 9.97 1.75 2.94
N ASP A 41 10.46 2.68 2.12
CA ASP A 41 9.65 3.75 1.54
C ASP A 41 9.39 3.40 0.07
N MET A 42 8.12 3.48 -0.35
CA MET A 42 7.76 3.36 -1.77
C MET A 42 7.32 4.70 -2.34
N VAL A 43 7.77 5.00 -3.55
CA VAL A 43 7.36 6.17 -4.33
C VAL A 43 6.77 5.69 -5.64
N PHE A 44 5.62 6.25 -6.01
CA PHE A 44 4.90 5.89 -7.22
C PHE A 44 4.82 7.10 -8.16
N SER A 45 4.99 6.85 -9.46
CA SER A 45 4.66 7.85 -10.48
C SER A 45 3.14 8.08 -10.50
N LEU A 46 2.73 9.31 -10.81
CA LEU A 46 1.30 9.63 -10.92
C LEU A 46 0.63 8.86 -12.07
N SER A 47 1.36 8.61 -13.16
CA SER A 47 0.89 7.77 -14.26
C SER A 47 0.63 6.33 -13.81
N PHE A 48 1.53 5.77 -12.99
CA PHE A 48 1.35 4.44 -12.42
C PHE A 48 0.16 4.40 -11.46
N LEU A 49 0.03 5.37 -10.55
CA LEU A 49 -1.13 5.43 -9.64
C LEU A 49 -2.46 5.53 -10.38
N ARG A 50 -2.52 6.27 -11.50
CA ARG A 50 -3.72 6.33 -12.35
C ARG A 50 -4.05 4.97 -12.97
N ARG A 51 -3.04 4.25 -13.48
CA ARG A 51 -3.22 2.89 -14.00
C ARG A 51 -3.69 1.93 -12.89
N LEU A 52 -3.08 2.02 -11.72
CA LEU A 52 -3.43 1.22 -10.54
C LEU A 52 -4.90 1.42 -10.14
N ALA A 53 -5.37 2.67 -10.13
CA ALA A 53 -6.76 2.99 -9.82
C ALA A 53 -7.76 2.40 -10.82
N THR A 54 -7.35 2.15 -12.06
CA THR A 54 -8.20 1.53 -13.09
C THR A 54 -8.11 0.00 -13.14
N GLN A 55 -7.12 -0.61 -12.46
CA GLN A 55 -6.82 -2.05 -12.49
C GLN A 55 -6.73 -2.60 -11.07
N MET A 56 -7.62 -2.16 -10.18
CA MET A 56 -7.56 -2.54 -8.76
C MET A 56 -7.73 -4.03 -8.55
N ASP A 57 -8.43 -4.73 -9.44
CA ASP A 57 -8.61 -6.18 -9.44
C ASP A 57 -7.28 -6.95 -9.44
N GLU A 58 -6.19 -6.36 -9.94
CA GLU A 58 -4.86 -6.95 -9.96
C GLU A 58 -4.13 -6.89 -8.60
N LEU A 59 -4.64 -6.09 -7.64
CA LEU A 59 -4.08 -5.91 -6.30
C LEU A 59 -4.21 -7.15 -5.39
N GLN A 60 -4.63 -8.32 -5.89
CA GLN A 60 -4.75 -9.58 -5.13
C GLN A 60 -5.35 -9.38 -3.73
N PHE A 61 -6.66 -9.16 -3.68
CA PHE A 61 -7.36 -9.04 -2.41
C PHE A 61 -7.55 -10.41 -1.75
N PHE A 62 -7.40 -10.43 -0.44
CA PHE A 62 -7.83 -11.53 0.41
C PHE A 62 -8.91 -11.05 1.37
N ALA A 63 -9.89 -11.92 1.61
CA ALA A 63 -10.99 -11.65 2.50
C ALA A 63 -10.66 -12.13 3.91
N LEU A 64 -10.82 -11.24 4.89
CA LEU A 64 -10.76 -11.60 6.30
C LEU A 64 -12.16 -11.52 6.90
N GLU A 65 -12.60 -12.61 7.51
CA GLU A 65 -13.86 -12.64 8.24
C GLU A 65 -13.83 -11.65 9.41
N GLY A 66 -14.92 -10.88 9.52
CA GLY A 66 -15.04 -9.83 10.52
C GLY A 66 -16.43 -9.83 11.15
N GLN A 67 -16.44 -9.67 12.47
CA GLN A 67 -17.64 -9.38 13.26
C GLN A 67 -17.73 -7.86 13.38
N ARG A 68 -18.63 -7.24 12.61
CA ARG A 68 -18.81 -5.78 12.59
C ARG A 68 -20.23 -5.42 12.96
N SER A 69 -20.35 -4.54 13.94
CA SER A 69 -21.60 -3.89 14.27
C SER A 69 -22.16 -3.19 13.03
N HIS A 70 -23.46 -3.31 12.82
CA HIS A 70 -24.13 -2.68 11.68
C HIS A 70 -25.52 -2.21 12.13
N VAL A 71 -26.15 -1.38 11.30
CA VAL A 71 -27.51 -0.94 11.55
C VAL A 71 -28.44 -1.78 10.68
N GLN A 72 -29.49 -2.34 11.28
CA GLN A 72 -30.52 -3.09 10.60
C GLN A 72 -31.89 -2.46 10.88
N LYS A 73 -32.79 -2.48 9.91
CA LYS A 73 -34.17 -2.07 10.11
C LYS A 73 -34.97 -3.23 10.70
N ILE A 74 -35.45 -3.10 11.93
CA ILE A 74 -36.24 -4.09 12.67
C ILE A 74 -37.50 -3.39 13.16
N ASP A 75 -38.68 -3.95 12.85
CA ASP A 75 -39.99 -3.39 13.25
C ASP A 75 -40.15 -1.89 12.98
N ASN A 76 -39.65 -1.47 11.81
CA ASN A 76 -39.65 -0.10 11.31
C ASN A 76 -38.65 0.88 11.96
N ASP A 77 -37.88 0.44 12.96
CA ASP A 77 -36.82 1.21 13.61
C ASP A 77 -35.42 0.78 13.15
N TRP A 78 -34.47 1.72 13.16
CA TRP A 78 -33.06 1.45 12.88
C TRP A 78 -32.34 1.07 14.16
N VAL A 79 -31.92 -0.19 14.27
CA VAL A 79 -31.28 -0.74 15.47
C VAL A 79 -29.83 -1.09 15.17
N VAL A 80 -28.92 -0.78 16.11
CA VAL A 80 -27.53 -1.23 16.06
C VAL A 80 -27.46 -2.69 16.50
N VAL A 81 -27.00 -3.56 15.60
CA VAL A 81 -26.85 -5.00 15.84
C VAL A 81 -25.39 -5.33 16.07
N HIS A 82 -25.13 -6.04 17.16
CA HIS A 82 -23.83 -6.65 17.46
C HIS A 82 -23.91 -8.15 17.15
N PRO A 83 -23.41 -8.60 15.99
CA PRO A 83 -23.54 -9.99 15.56
C PRO A 83 -22.74 -10.92 16.48
N LEU A 84 -23.12 -12.19 16.63
CA LEU A 84 -22.40 -13.19 17.45
C LEU A 84 -21.45 -14.08 16.63
N GLN A 85 -21.55 -14.01 15.30
CA GLN A 85 -20.72 -14.72 14.33
C GLN A 85 -20.20 -13.72 13.29
N PRO A 86 -19.16 -14.06 12.50
CA PRO A 86 -18.75 -13.23 11.37
C PRO A 86 -19.94 -12.93 10.45
N ASN A 87 -20.14 -11.65 10.17
CA ASN A 87 -21.23 -11.14 9.34
C ASN A 87 -20.70 -10.27 8.19
N SER A 88 -19.39 -10.18 8.02
CA SER A 88 -18.74 -9.33 7.04
C SER A 88 -17.38 -9.87 6.64
N TYR A 89 -16.88 -9.38 5.50
CA TYR A 89 -15.50 -9.57 5.06
C TYR A 89 -14.79 -8.23 4.96
N ILE A 90 -13.54 -8.19 5.40
CA ILE A 90 -12.62 -7.08 5.17
C ILE A 90 -11.71 -7.51 4.04
N LEU A 91 -11.78 -6.79 2.92
CA LEU A 91 -10.83 -6.99 1.82
C LEU A 91 -9.53 -6.28 2.18
N ARG A 92 -8.43 -7.04 2.20
CA ARG A 92 -7.08 -6.52 2.38
C ARG A 92 -6.23 -6.88 1.17
N SER A 93 -5.24 -6.04 0.91
CA SER A 93 -4.22 -6.28 -0.11
C SER A 93 -2.89 -5.81 0.46
N SER A 94 -1.81 -6.51 0.08
CA SER A 94 -0.46 -6.02 0.33
C SER A 94 -0.14 -4.90 -0.63
N ILE A 95 0.51 -3.83 -0.16
CA ILE A 95 0.99 -2.75 -1.05
C ILE A 95 1.91 -3.29 -2.15
N TYR A 96 2.63 -4.39 -1.90
CA TYR A 96 3.50 -5.04 -2.89
C TYR A 96 2.75 -5.66 -4.07
N SER A 97 1.46 -5.97 -3.92
CA SER A 97 0.65 -6.52 -5.02
C SER A 97 0.61 -5.58 -6.22
N CYS A 98 0.75 -4.26 -6.00
CA CYS A 98 0.83 -3.29 -7.09
C CYS A 98 2.02 -3.53 -8.03
N LEU A 99 3.11 -4.16 -7.55
CA LEU A 99 4.27 -4.46 -8.38
C LEU A 99 3.94 -5.44 -9.50
N ARG A 100 2.85 -6.23 -9.39
CA ARG A 100 2.37 -7.11 -10.48
C ARG A 100 1.95 -6.32 -11.73
N LEU A 101 1.54 -5.07 -11.55
CA LEU A 101 1.15 -4.15 -12.62
C LEU A 101 2.32 -3.31 -13.15
N CYS A 102 3.47 -3.36 -12.48
CA CYS A 102 4.65 -2.62 -12.87
C CYS A 102 5.59 -3.54 -13.66
N PRO A 103 5.95 -3.20 -14.91
CA PRO A 103 7.00 -3.91 -15.62
C PRO A 103 8.30 -3.92 -14.79
N PRO A 104 9.06 -5.03 -14.74
CA PRO A 104 10.28 -5.10 -13.93
C PRO A 104 11.31 -4.01 -14.26
N ASP A 105 11.41 -3.59 -15.52
CA ASP A 105 12.27 -2.49 -16.00
C ASP A 105 11.80 -1.09 -15.55
N LYS A 106 10.59 -1.01 -14.98
CA LYS A 106 9.98 0.21 -14.43
C LYS A 106 9.99 0.25 -12.91
N VAL A 107 10.68 -0.69 -12.27
CA VAL A 107 10.96 -0.67 -10.83
C VAL A 107 12.43 -0.33 -10.63
N CYS A 108 12.72 0.61 -9.74
CA CYS A 108 14.09 0.89 -9.29
C CYS A 108 14.20 0.77 -7.77
N MET A 109 15.35 0.31 -7.30
CA MET A 109 15.61 0.12 -5.87
C MET A 109 16.82 0.93 -5.45
N LEU A 110 16.71 1.60 -4.30
CA LEU A 110 17.82 2.29 -3.65
C LEU A 110 18.04 1.68 -2.27
N HIS A 111 19.18 1.01 -2.11
CA HIS A 111 19.66 0.58 -0.81
C HIS A 111 20.48 1.71 -0.19
N ILE A 112 20.17 2.08 1.05
CA ILE A 112 20.99 3.02 1.83
C ILE A 112 21.52 2.26 3.04
N GLU A 113 22.83 2.06 3.07
CA GLU A 113 23.55 1.58 4.25
C GLU A 113 23.58 2.69 5.31
N GLY A 114 23.31 2.30 6.56
CA GLY A 114 23.24 3.19 7.73
C GLY A 114 24.60 3.64 8.23
#